data_AF-A0A7V3UGJ1-F1
#
_entry.id   AF-A0A7V3UGJ1-F1
#
_cell.length_a   1.000
_cell.length_b   1.000
_cell.length_c   1.000
_cell.angle_alpha   90.00
_cell.angle_beta   90.00
_cell.angle_gamma   90.00
#
_symmetry.space_group_name_H-M   'P 1'
#
loop_
_entity.id
_entity.type
_entity.pdbx_description
1 polymer ?
#
loop_
_entity_poly.entity_id
_entity_poly.type
_entity_poly.pdbx_seq_one_letter_code
_entity_poly.pdbx_strand_id
1 'polypeptide(L)'
;MESYDARIDYFPQKLHISYATGFKVEYHPNYKVVTVLNPWQNAKVTFQYILVQCGTPAPAGFEGAQIIEVPIKTLVSMSTTHLPHLEILGVSDKLIGFSNFRYVNSPVIVQRIKDNTNSVLKYTINSVVPPPFALSLVEGRTGCSQLW
;
A
#
# COMPACT_ATOMS: atom_id res chain seq x y z
N MET A 1 -16.80 -4.32 19.80
CA MET A 1 -16.39 -2.90 19.78
C MET A 1 -14.99 -2.87 20.34
N GLU A 2 -13.99 -2.92 19.46
CA GLU A 2 -12.59 -2.99 19.89
C GLU A 2 -12.16 -1.66 20.50
N SER A 3 -11.47 -1.77 21.64
CA SER A 3 -11.08 -0.65 22.49
C SER A 3 -9.90 0.09 21.86
N TYR A 4 -10.18 1.07 21.01
CA TYR A 4 -9.19 2.09 20.66
C TYR A 4 -8.71 2.81 21.92
N ASP A 5 -7.40 2.80 22.17
CA ASP A 5 -6.77 3.60 23.23
C ASP A 5 -5.82 4.62 22.59
N ALA A 6 -6.18 5.90 22.71
CA ALA A 6 -5.42 7.01 22.16
C ALA A 6 -4.00 7.17 22.78
N ARG A 7 -3.69 6.45 23.87
CA ARG A 7 -2.38 6.49 24.54
C ARG A 7 -1.42 5.44 24.00
N ILE A 8 -1.90 4.49 23.20
CA ILE A 8 -1.06 3.45 22.62
C ILE A 8 -0.39 4.00 21.35
N ASP A 9 0.93 3.90 21.28
CA ASP A 9 1.67 4.07 20.02
C ASP A 9 1.53 2.77 19.22
N TYR A 10 0.58 2.74 18.28
CA TYR A 10 0.34 1.61 17.37
C TYR A 10 1.45 1.48 16.32
N PHE A 11 2.38 2.45 16.22
CA PHE A 11 3.53 2.43 15.32
C PHE A 11 4.86 2.64 16.09
N PRO A 12 5.22 1.73 17.02
CA PRO A 12 6.42 1.90 17.85
C PRO A 12 7.71 1.84 17.04
N GLN A 13 7.69 1.20 15.87
CA GLN A 13 8.83 1.15 14.96
C GLN A 13 8.84 2.35 14.01
N LYS A 14 9.82 3.23 14.21
CA LYS A 14 9.98 4.48 13.47
C LYS A 14 11.13 4.36 12.47
N LEU A 15 10.89 4.86 11.27
CA LEU A 15 11.86 4.86 10.18
C LEU A 15 12.97 5.85 10.51
N HIS A 16 14.22 5.43 10.39
CA HIS A 16 15.36 6.32 10.40
C HIS A 16 15.83 6.56 8.96
N ILE A 17 15.68 7.80 8.48
CA ILE A 17 16.05 8.17 7.10
C ILE A 17 17.47 8.76 7.11
N SER A 18 18.43 8.03 6.54
CA SER A 18 19.81 8.52 6.43
C SER A 18 20.10 9.24 5.10
N TYR A 19 19.44 8.85 4.01
CA TYR A 19 19.79 9.33 2.65
C TYR A 19 18.60 9.84 1.82
N ALA A 20 17.39 9.35 2.07
CA ALA A 20 16.25 9.69 1.23
C ALA A 20 15.76 11.12 1.52
N THR A 21 15.64 11.95 0.48
CA THR A 21 15.15 13.33 0.58
C THR A 21 13.82 13.57 -0.14
N GLY A 22 13.35 12.57 -0.91
CA GLY A 22 12.14 12.67 -1.74
C GLY A 22 10.82 12.48 -1.00
N PHE A 23 10.86 12.02 0.26
CA PHE A 23 9.68 11.85 1.10
C PHE A 23 9.98 12.14 2.56
N LYS A 24 8.93 12.41 3.33
CA LYS A 24 8.95 12.57 4.78
C LYS A 24 7.87 11.68 5.41
N VAL A 25 8.13 11.23 6.62
CA VAL A 25 7.18 10.42 7.40
C VAL A 25 7.00 11.05 8.76
N GLU A 26 5.77 11.39 9.10
CA GLU A 26 5.37 11.90 10.41
C GLU A 26 4.57 10.82 11.14
N TYR A 27 4.93 10.57 12.40
CA TYR A 27 4.33 9.52 13.22
C TYR A 27 3.39 10.12 14.25
N HIS A 28 2.17 9.60 14.29
CA HIS A 28 1.18 9.86 15.33
C HIS A 28 0.83 8.52 16.03
N PRO A 29 0.13 8.56 17.19
CA PRO A 29 -0.15 7.34 17.95
C PRO A 29 -0.89 6.26 17.15
N ASN A 30 -1.87 6.65 16.33
CA ASN A 30 -2.74 5.71 15.61
C ASN A 30 -2.68 5.83 14.07
N TYR A 31 -1.89 6.77 13.54
CA TYR A 31 -1.68 6.93 12.11
C TYR A 31 -0.30 7.51 11.82
N LYS A 32 0.14 7.42 10.57
CA LYS A 32 1.35 8.09 10.07
C LYS A 32 1.05 8.81 8.77
N VAL A 33 1.67 9.97 8.59
CA VAL A 33 1.53 10.80 7.39
C VAL A 33 2.79 10.64 6.56
N VAL A 34 2.64 10.18 5.33
CA VAL A 34 3.73 10.06 4.36
C VAL A 34 3.57 11.14 3.31
N THR A 35 4.50 12.09 3.30
CA THR A 35 4.51 13.20 2.36
C THR A 35 5.57 12.95 1.30
N VAL A 36 5.15 12.77 0.05
CA VAL A 36 6.04 12.68 -1.11
C VAL A 36 6.26 14.08 -1.65
N LEU A 37 7.50 14.57 -1.54
CA LEU A 37 7.84 15.96 -1.85
C LEU A 37 8.10 16.19 -3.33
N ASN A 38 8.68 15.21 -4.01
CA ASN A 38 9.06 15.33 -5.42
C ASN A 38 8.76 14.00 -6.15
N PRO A 39 7.50 13.77 -6.54
CA PRO A 39 7.07 12.50 -7.13
C PRO A 39 7.74 12.17 -8.48
N TRP A 40 8.16 13.19 -9.23
CA TRP A 40 8.97 13.06 -10.45
C TRP A 40 9.87 14.27 -10.61
N GLN A 41 10.88 14.21 -11.50
CA GLN A 41 11.81 15.33 -11.72
C GLN A 41 11.06 16.64 -12.01
N ASN A 42 11.40 17.71 -11.29
CA ASN A 42 10.79 19.05 -11.38
C ASN A 42 9.30 19.13 -10.99
N ALA A 43 8.76 18.15 -10.26
CA ALA A 43 7.40 18.26 -9.76
C ALA A 43 7.30 19.41 -8.75
N LYS A 44 6.33 20.31 -8.96
CA LYS A 44 5.95 21.36 -7.99
C LYS A 44 4.78 20.95 -7.09
N VAL A 45 4.38 19.69 -7.18
CA VAL A 45 3.24 19.12 -6.45
C VAL A 45 3.76 18.15 -5.41
N THR A 46 3.11 18.16 -4.24
CA THR A 46 3.38 17.20 -3.17
C THR A 46 2.16 16.30 -3.01
N PHE A 47 2.40 15.03 -2.66
CA PHE A 47 1.33 14.07 -2.37
C PHE A 47 1.41 13.67 -0.91
N GLN A 48 0.26 13.54 -0.28
CA GLN A 48 0.14 13.06 1.10
C GLN A 48 -0.65 11.75 1.12
N TYR A 49 -0.13 10.79 1.87
CA TYR A 49 -0.76 9.51 2.13
C TYR A 49 -0.89 9.33 3.64
N ILE A 50 -2.08 8.97 4.10
CA ILE A 50 -2.38 8.77 5.51
C ILE A 50 -2.51 7.28 5.75
N LEU A 51 -1.59 6.72 6.52
CA LEU A 51 -1.59 5.30 6.88
C LEU A 51 -2.20 5.17 8.28
N VAL A 52 -3.44 4.71 8.37
CA VAL A 52 -4.21 4.59 9.61
C VAL A 52 -4.17 3.15 10.09
N GLN A 53 -3.99 2.95 11.39
CA GLN A 53 -4.09 1.60 11.96
C GLN A 53 -5.53 1.10 11.84
N CYS A 54 -5.70 -0.10 11.27
CA CYS A 54 -6.99 -0.75 11.12
C CYS A 54 -7.70 -0.86 12.50
N GLY A 55 -8.96 -0.46 12.56
CA GLY A 55 -9.73 -0.40 13.82
C GLY A 55 -9.60 0.91 14.62
N THR A 56 -8.83 1.88 14.12
CA THR A 56 -8.70 3.21 14.75
C THR A 56 -9.38 4.30 13.91
N PRO A 57 -9.82 5.42 14.51
CA PRO A 57 -10.46 6.50 13.76
C PRO A 57 -9.46 7.20 12.82
N ALA A 58 -9.88 7.47 11.59
CA ALA A 58 -9.11 8.26 10.65
C ALA A 58 -9.02 9.74 11.11
N PRO A 59 -7.87 10.41 10.91
CA PRO A 59 -7.72 11.81 11.30
C PRO A 59 -8.56 12.73 10.40
N ALA A 60 -9.17 13.75 11.01
CA ALA A 60 -9.86 14.81 10.28
C ALA A 60 -8.86 15.80 9.63
N GLY A 61 -9.25 16.44 8.52
CA GLY A 61 -8.44 17.48 7.86
C GLY A 61 -7.59 17.00 6.67
N PHE A 62 -7.74 15.73 6.27
CA PHE A 62 -7.00 15.12 5.15
C PHE A 62 -7.91 14.77 3.96
N GLU A 63 -8.98 15.54 3.73
CA GLU A 63 -10.02 15.29 2.70
C GLU A 63 -9.48 15.12 1.26
N GLY A 64 -8.28 15.63 0.96
CA GLY A 64 -7.62 15.48 -0.34
C GLY A 64 -6.50 14.44 -0.39
N ALA A 65 -6.17 13.80 0.73
CA ALA A 65 -5.11 12.81 0.84
C ALA A 65 -5.68 11.39 0.80
N GLN A 66 -4.92 10.45 0.26
CA GLN A 66 -5.35 9.06 0.23
C GLN A 66 -5.14 8.42 1.60
N ILE A 67 -6.23 7.92 2.19
CA ILE A 67 -6.21 7.19 3.45
C ILE A 67 -6.07 5.69 3.15
N ILE A 68 -5.14 5.03 3.82
CA ILE A 68 -4.79 3.62 3.64
C ILE A 68 -4.79 2.95 5.02
N GLU A 69 -5.56 1.88 5.17
CA GLU A 69 -5.55 1.09 6.40
C GLU A 69 -4.34 0.14 6.47
N VAL A 70 -3.75 0.03 7.66
CA VAL A 70 -2.61 -0.84 7.96
C VAL A 70 -3.02 -1.86 9.02
N PRO A 71 -2.72 -3.17 8.86
CA PRO A 71 -2.04 -3.78 7.70
C PRO A 71 -2.92 -3.85 6.44
N ILE A 72 -2.28 -3.74 5.26
CA ILE A 72 -2.97 -3.90 3.98
C ILE A 72 -3.42 -5.36 3.78
N LYS A 73 -4.62 -5.54 3.24
CA LYS A 73 -5.19 -6.88 2.99
C LYS A 73 -4.97 -7.36 1.56
N THR A 74 -4.96 -6.44 0.62
CA THR A 74 -4.92 -6.72 -0.81
C THR A 74 -4.09 -5.66 -1.52
N LEU A 75 -3.37 -6.08 -2.56
CA LEU A 75 -2.50 -5.23 -3.38
C LEU A 75 -2.64 -5.63 -4.85
N VAL A 76 -2.67 -4.62 -5.72
CA VAL A 76 -2.43 -4.80 -7.16
C VAL A 76 -1.12 -4.08 -7.50
N SER A 77 -0.21 -4.78 -8.19
CA SER A 77 1.02 -4.16 -8.67
C SER A 77 0.93 -3.86 -10.17
N MET A 78 1.41 -2.68 -10.57
CA MET A 78 1.43 -2.29 -11.98
C MET A 78 2.81 -2.43 -12.64
N SER A 79 3.87 -2.71 -11.88
CA SER A 79 5.23 -2.92 -12.41
C SER A 79 5.88 -4.17 -11.81
N THR A 80 6.58 -4.91 -12.65
CA THR A 80 7.26 -6.16 -12.28
C THR A 80 8.37 -5.90 -11.27
N THR A 81 8.94 -4.69 -11.25
CA THR A 81 9.99 -4.29 -10.31
C THR A 81 9.55 -4.36 -8.85
N HIS A 82 8.25 -4.27 -8.56
CA HIS A 82 7.74 -4.38 -7.19
C HIS A 82 7.59 -5.83 -6.72
N LEU A 83 7.51 -6.80 -7.64
CA LEU A 83 7.19 -8.19 -7.30
C LEU A 83 8.26 -8.88 -6.43
N PRO A 84 9.57 -8.78 -6.73
CA PRO A 84 10.60 -9.40 -5.88
C PRO A 84 10.60 -8.85 -4.46
N HIS A 85 10.26 -7.57 -4.29
CA HIS A 85 10.18 -6.95 -2.97
C HIS A 85 9.05 -7.55 -2.11
N LEU A 86 7.92 -7.93 -2.72
CA LEU A 86 6.83 -8.60 -2.00
C LEU A 86 7.23 -9.99 -1.51
N GLU A 87 8.07 -10.70 -2.26
CA GLU A 87 8.62 -11.99 -1.83
C GLU A 87 9.60 -11.86 -0.68
N ILE A 88 10.53 -10.89 -0.76
CA ILE A 88 11.47 -10.60 0.33
C ILE A 88 10.72 -10.22 1.62
N LEU A 89 9.62 -9.47 1.48
CA LEU A 89 8.77 -9.08 2.60
C LEU A 89 7.82 -10.19 3.06
N GLY A 90 7.76 -11.34 2.37
CA GLY A 90 6.88 -12.46 2.70
C GLY A 90 5.37 -12.17 2.53
N VAL A 91 5.01 -11.06 1.90
CA VAL A 91 3.60 -10.61 1.71
C VAL A 91 3.10 -10.86 0.30
N SER A 92 3.70 -11.81 -0.40
CA SER A 92 3.31 -12.15 -1.76
C SER A 92 1.83 -12.58 -1.82
N ASP A 93 1.30 -13.22 -0.76
CA ASP A 93 -0.10 -13.65 -0.61
C ASP A 93 -1.11 -12.50 -0.81
N LYS A 94 -0.75 -11.27 -0.41
CA LYS A 94 -1.59 -10.07 -0.57
C LYS A 94 -1.74 -9.59 -2.00
N LEU A 95 -0.90 -10.05 -2.93
CA LEU A 95 -0.99 -9.70 -4.35
C LEU A 95 -2.19 -10.41 -4.99
N ILE A 96 -3.21 -9.63 -5.36
CA ILE A 96 -4.45 -10.10 -6.00
C ILE A 96 -4.57 -9.66 -7.47
N GLY A 97 -3.60 -8.94 -8.01
CA GLY A 97 -3.65 -8.50 -9.40
C GLY A 97 -2.32 -7.97 -9.94
N PHE A 98 -2.12 -8.14 -11.25
CA PHE A 98 -0.94 -7.64 -11.94
C PHE A 98 -1.26 -7.21 -13.38
N SER A 99 -0.59 -6.17 -13.87
CA SER A 99 -0.86 -5.57 -15.19
C SER A 99 -0.41 -6.46 -16.36
N ASN A 100 0.72 -7.16 -16.25
CA ASN A 100 1.26 -7.94 -17.35
C ASN A 100 2.03 -9.21 -16.94
N PHE A 101 1.35 -10.35 -16.98
CA PHE A 101 1.94 -11.65 -16.62
C PHE A 101 3.13 -12.10 -17.49
N ARG A 102 3.38 -11.49 -18.67
CA ARG A 102 4.47 -11.92 -19.55
C ARG A 102 5.88 -11.70 -18.99
N TYR A 103 6.04 -10.83 -18.00
CA TYR A 103 7.35 -10.46 -17.46
C TYR A 103 7.56 -10.93 -16.01
N VAL A 104 6.68 -11.79 -15.50
CA VAL A 104 6.78 -12.31 -14.14
C VAL A 104 7.72 -13.52 -14.14
N ASN A 105 8.92 -13.35 -13.58
CA ASN A 105 9.93 -14.42 -13.46
C ASN A 105 9.95 -15.08 -12.08
N SER A 106 9.05 -14.68 -11.17
CA SER A 106 8.95 -15.30 -9.86
C SER A 106 8.25 -16.66 -9.95
N PRO A 107 8.89 -17.76 -9.53
CA PRO A 107 8.27 -19.08 -9.55
C PRO A 107 7.03 -19.14 -8.66
N VAL A 108 7.03 -18.45 -7.51
CA VAL A 108 5.89 -18.41 -6.57
C VAL A 108 4.68 -17.73 -7.21
N ILE A 109 4.89 -16.59 -7.86
CA ILE A 109 3.80 -15.84 -8.51
C ILE A 109 3.31 -16.56 -9.76
N VAL A 110 4.21 -17.17 -10.53
CA VAL A 110 3.85 -17.98 -11.71
C VAL A 110 3.01 -19.19 -11.31
N GLN A 111 3.33 -19.88 -10.22
CA GLN A 111 2.49 -20.97 -9.70
C GLN A 111 1.10 -20.46 -9.31
N ARG A 112 1.01 -19.35 -8.58
CA ARG A 112 -0.30 -18.76 -8.22
C ARG A 112 -1.15 -18.32 -9.41
N ILE A 113 -0.51 -17.89 -10.51
CA ILE A 113 -1.22 -17.60 -11.77
C ILE A 113 -1.74 -18.89 -12.40
N LYS A 114 -0.97 -19.99 -12.36
CA LYS A 114 -1.34 -21.28 -12.96
C LYS A 114 -2.40 -22.05 -12.16
N ASP A 115 -2.31 -21.99 -10.83
CA ASP A 115 -3.17 -22.76 -9.93
C ASP A 115 -4.59 -22.18 -9.82
N ASN A 116 -4.87 -21.04 -10.48
CA ASN A 116 -6.15 -20.31 -10.43
C ASN A 116 -6.68 -20.07 -8.99
N THR A 117 -5.78 -20.17 -8.00
CA THR A 117 -6.10 -20.18 -6.59
C THR A 117 -5.87 -18.75 -6.09
N ASN A 118 -6.97 -18.04 -5.84
CA ASN A 118 -6.99 -16.60 -5.51
C ASN A 118 -6.46 -15.70 -6.64
N SER A 119 -7.03 -15.89 -7.83
CA SER A 119 -7.26 -14.88 -8.87
C SER A 119 -6.36 -13.65 -8.81
N VAL A 120 -5.08 -13.80 -9.20
CA VAL A 120 -4.29 -12.66 -9.64
C VAL A 120 -4.95 -12.17 -10.92
N LEU A 121 -5.81 -11.16 -10.81
CA LEU A 121 -6.57 -10.66 -11.95
C LEU A 121 -5.64 -9.86 -12.88
N LYS A 122 -5.79 -10.09 -14.18
CA LYS A 122 -5.17 -9.23 -15.19
C LYS A 122 -5.90 -7.90 -15.18
N TYR A 123 -5.33 -6.89 -14.52
CA TYR A 123 -5.91 -5.56 -14.52
C TYR A 123 -5.52 -4.84 -15.83
N THR A 124 -6.51 -4.52 -16.67
CA THR A 124 -6.32 -3.74 -17.91
C THR A 124 -6.94 -2.38 -17.71
N ILE A 125 -6.12 -1.33 -17.75
CA ILE A 125 -6.55 0.06 -17.57
C ILE A 125 -7.26 0.53 -18.84
N ASN A 126 -8.60 0.66 -18.78
CA ASN A 126 -9.41 1.28 -19.84
C ASN A 126 -9.37 2.83 -19.80
N SER A 127 -8.61 3.41 -18.89
CA SER A 127 -8.42 4.86 -18.77
C SER A 127 -7.04 5.17 -18.21
N VAL A 128 -6.39 6.18 -18.81
CA VAL A 128 -5.10 6.71 -18.39
C VAL A 128 -5.21 7.13 -16.93
N VAL A 129 -4.67 6.32 -16.03
CA VAL A 129 -4.58 6.68 -14.61
C VAL A 129 -3.37 7.59 -14.47
N PRO A 130 -3.52 8.83 -13.97
CA PRO A 130 -2.42 9.77 -13.90
C PRO A 130 -1.29 9.23 -12.98
N PRO A 131 -0.06 9.75 -13.12
CA PRO A 131 1.16 9.12 -12.63
C PRO A 131 1.32 8.81 -11.11
N PRO A 132 0.47 9.23 -10.14
CA PRO A 132 0.60 8.67 -8.79
C PRO A 132 -0.22 7.39 -8.56
N PHE A 133 -1.17 7.02 -9.42
CA PHE A 133 -2.08 5.88 -9.18
C PHE A 133 -1.50 4.50 -9.53
N ALA A 134 -0.17 4.36 -9.54
CA ALA A 134 0.49 3.08 -9.86
C ALA A 134 0.29 1.98 -8.79
N LEU A 135 -0.19 2.35 -7.59
CA LEU A 135 -0.75 1.45 -6.60
C LEU A 135 -2.27 1.66 -6.53
N SER A 136 -3.02 0.96 -7.37
CA SER A 136 -4.46 0.82 -7.14
C SER A 136 -4.66 -0.28 -6.09
N LEU A 137 -4.77 0.11 -4.83
CA LEU A 137 -5.27 -0.80 -3.79
C LEU A 137 -6.76 -1.00 -4.08
N VAL A 138 -7.13 -2.18 -4.57
CA VAL A 138 -8.53 -2.55 -4.69
C VAL A 138 -9.05 -2.72 -3.26
N GLU A 139 -9.81 -1.74 -2.79
CA GLU A 139 -10.61 -1.83 -1.56
C GLU A 139 -11.69 -2.89 -1.76
N GLY A 140 -11.32 -4.15 -1.54
CA GLY A 140 -12.28 -5.21 -1.33
C GLY A 140 -12.97 -4.95 0.00
N ARG A 141 -14.28 -4.67 -0.05
CA ARG A 141 -15.19 -4.62 1.10
C ARG A 141 -15.03 -5.87 1.98
N THR A 142 -14.09 -5.83 2.92
CA THR A 142 -14.02 -6.72 4.08
C THR A 142 -13.45 -5.87 5.18
N GLY A 143 -14.29 -5.47 6.14
CA GLY A 143 -13.89 -4.72 7.32
C GLY A 143 -12.78 -5.44 8.08
N CYS A 144 -12.02 -4.68 8.88
CA CYS A 144 -11.01 -5.17 9.81
C CYS A 144 -11.47 -6.48 10.50
N SER A 145 -11.04 -7.64 10.00
CA SER A 145 -11.36 -8.94 10.60
C SER A 145 -10.06 -9.65 10.91
N GLN A 146 -9.74 -9.63 12.21
CA GLN A 146 -8.94 -10.58 12.98
C GLN A 146 -8.03 -11.52 12.17
N LEU A 147 -6.72 -11.28 12.25
CA LEU A 147 -5.72 -12.35 12.23
C LEU A 147 -4.61 -11.96 13.22
N TRP A 148 -4.74 -12.50 14.44
CA TRP A 148 -3.59 -12.94 15.23
C TRP A 148 -3.27 -14.37 14.79
#